data_AF-A0A925SZF9-F1
#
_entry.id   AF-A0A925SZF9-F1
#
_cell.length_a   1.000
_cell.length_b   1.000
_cell.length_c   1.000
_cell.angle_alpha   90.00
_cell.angle_beta   90.00
_cell.angle_gamma   90.00
#
_symmetry.space_group_name_H-M   'P 1'
#
loop_
_entity.id
_entity.type
_entity.pdbx_description
1 polymer ?
#
loop_
_entity_poly.entity_id
_entity_poly.type
_entity_poly.pdbx_seq_one_letter_code
_entity_poly.pdbx_strand_id
1 'polypeptide(L)'
;PAPQWLSMSAAAAHCAAGIGVWEWASNDRGETPDVVMACCGDVPTLETLAAVSIMREHLPELRVRVVNVVDLMKLQPRSAHPHGLSEVEFDTLFTTATPVIFAFHGYPTLIHRLTYRRNNHDNIHVRGYNEEGTITTPFDMTVLNELDRFHLVISAIERMPRTGDRGLRLQAQLRDKLLEHHRYIRQHGEDMPEIRNWIWNDAGVSP
;
A
#
# COMPACT_ATOMS: atom_id res chain seq x y z
N PRO A 1 -8.93 -10.68 -14.60
CA PRO A 1 -7.49 -10.98 -14.72
C PRO A 1 -6.72 -10.16 -13.67
N ALA A 2 -5.72 -10.72 -12.99
CA ALA A 2 -4.91 -10.02 -12.00
C ALA A 2 -3.43 -10.04 -12.41
N PRO A 3 -2.64 -8.99 -12.14
CA PRO A 3 -1.23 -8.99 -12.47
C PRO A 3 -0.45 -10.08 -11.74
N GLN A 4 0.64 -10.53 -12.34
CA GLN A 4 1.60 -11.43 -11.71
C GLN A 4 2.84 -10.62 -11.32
N TRP A 5 3.11 -10.55 -10.02
CA TRP A 5 4.16 -9.66 -9.48
C TRP A 5 5.52 -10.34 -9.34
N LEU A 6 5.52 -11.66 -9.08
CA LEU A 6 6.72 -12.42 -8.77
C LEU A 6 6.81 -13.61 -9.71
N SER A 7 8.04 -13.96 -10.11
CA SER A 7 8.32 -15.25 -10.72
C SER A 7 8.06 -16.38 -9.71
N MET A 8 7.92 -17.62 -10.18
CA MET A 8 7.65 -18.76 -9.30
C MET A 8 8.72 -18.93 -8.21
N SER A 9 10.01 -18.72 -8.54
CA SER A 9 11.11 -18.82 -7.58
C SER A 9 11.06 -17.69 -6.54
N ALA A 10 10.81 -16.46 -6.97
CA ALA A 10 10.66 -15.32 -6.06
C ALA A 10 9.43 -15.47 -5.15
N ALA A 11 8.31 -15.96 -5.69
CA ALA A 11 7.10 -16.25 -4.91
C ALA A 11 7.36 -17.34 -3.86
N ALA A 12 8.05 -18.43 -4.20
CA ALA A 12 8.38 -19.49 -3.24
C ALA A 12 9.25 -18.95 -2.09
N ALA A 13 10.28 -18.16 -2.39
CA ALA A 13 11.13 -17.53 -1.38
C ALA A 13 10.35 -16.55 -0.49
N HIS A 14 9.53 -15.68 -1.09
CA HIS A 14 8.73 -14.69 -0.39
C HIS A 14 7.67 -15.34 0.51
N CYS A 15 6.97 -16.37 0.03
CA CYS A 15 6.01 -17.13 0.82
C CYS A 15 6.67 -17.87 1.99
N ALA A 16 7.88 -18.41 1.80
CA ALA A 16 8.64 -19.04 2.89
C ALA A 16 9.07 -18.01 3.97
N ALA A 17 9.43 -16.79 3.56
CA ALA A 17 9.71 -15.69 4.48
C ALA A 17 8.42 -15.18 5.17
N GLY A 18 7.29 -15.19 4.45
CA GLY A 18 5.96 -14.76 4.89
C GLY A 18 5.74 -13.24 4.84
N ILE A 19 6.80 -12.45 4.79
CA ILE A 19 6.80 -10.99 4.71
C ILE A 19 8.15 -10.52 4.20
N GLY A 20 8.19 -9.42 3.43
CA GLY A 20 9.45 -8.88 2.95
C GLY A 20 9.30 -7.55 2.21
N VAL A 21 10.43 -6.86 2.06
CA VAL A 21 10.55 -5.68 1.20
C VAL A 21 10.56 -6.13 -0.25
N TRP A 22 9.77 -5.46 -1.09
CA TRP A 22 9.88 -5.59 -2.55
C TRP A 22 10.84 -4.54 -3.07
N GLU A 23 12.10 -4.92 -3.26
CA GLU A 23 13.18 -4.02 -3.63
C GLU A 23 12.92 -3.30 -4.96
N TRP A 24 12.37 -3.99 -5.96
CA TRP A 24 12.01 -3.41 -7.26
C TRP A 24 10.89 -2.35 -7.14
N ALA A 25 10.02 -2.48 -6.14
CA ALA A 25 8.95 -1.52 -5.87
C ALA A 25 9.38 -0.40 -4.90
N SER A 26 10.55 -0.52 -4.29
CA SER A 26 11.09 0.45 -3.33
C SER A 26 12.13 1.37 -3.99
N ASN A 27 12.40 2.53 -3.38
CA ASN A 27 13.49 3.43 -3.83
C ASN A 27 14.31 4.02 -2.65
N ASP A 28 14.09 3.57 -1.41
CA ASP A 28 14.83 4.01 -0.23
C ASP A 28 16.27 3.47 -0.17
N ARG A 29 16.60 2.43 -0.95
CA ARG A 29 17.95 1.84 -1.07
C ARG A 29 18.55 1.43 0.28
N GLY A 30 17.71 0.98 1.21
CA GLY A 30 18.11 0.60 2.56
C GLY A 30 18.34 1.76 3.53
N GLU A 31 18.17 3.02 3.08
CA GLU A 31 18.12 4.17 3.97
C GLU A 31 16.74 4.27 4.65
N THR A 32 16.57 5.24 5.56
CA THR A 32 15.26 5.50 6.17
C THR A 32 14.28 6.02 5.11
N PRO A 33 13.13 5.34 4.89
CA PRO A 33 12.09 5.83 3.99
C PRO A 33 11.32 7.00 4.61
N ASP A 34 10.74 7.85 3.76
CA ASP A 34 9.77 8.88 4.15
C ASP A 34 8.38 8.28 4.42
N VAL A 35 8.05 7.16 3.76
CA VAL A 35 6.83 6.38 3.98
C VAL A 35 7.05 4.90 3.69
N VAL A 36 6.44 4.03 4.49
CA VAL A 36 6.33 2.59 4.20
C VAL A 36 4.94 2.30 3.65
N MET A 37 4.88 1.76 2.44
CA MET A 37 3.67 1.29 1.79
C MET A 37 3.57 -0.23 1.97
N ALA A 38 2.74 -0.67 2.90
CA ALA A 38 2.55 -2.08 3.20
C ALA A 38 1.27 -2.62 2.53
N CYS A 39 1.27 -3.89 2.13
CA CYS A 39 0.09 -4.52 1.53
C CYS A 39 -0.06 -6.00 1.90
N CYS A 40 -1.31 -6.45 2.04
CA CYS A 40 -1.65 -7.86 2.24
C CYS A 40 -2.99 -8.22 1.58
N GLY A 41 -2.91 -9.00 0.50
CA GLY A 41 -4.02 -9.33 -0.39
C GLY A 41 -3.70 -8.91 -1.83
N ASP A 42 -4.34 -9.55 -2.81
CA ASP A 42 -4.11 -9.32 -4.24
C ASP A 42 -4.55 -7.91 -4.69
N VAL A 43 -5.79 -7.52 -4.41
CA VAL A 43 -6.30 -6.16 -4.72
C VAL A 43 -5.57 -5.08 -3.91
N PRO A 44 -5.37 -5.22 -2.58
CA PRO A 44 -4.52 -4.28 -1.84
C PRO A 44 -3.10 -4.13 -2.41
N THR A 45 -2.49 -5.21 -2.90
CA THR A 45 -1.15 -5.15 -3.52
C THR A 45 -1.18 -4.35 -4.82
N LEU A 46 -2.19 -4.57 -5.67
CA LEU A 46 -2.38 -3.79 -6.90
C LEU A 46 -2.49 -2.29 -6.60
N GLU A 47 -3.38 -1.92 -5.69
CA GLU A 47 -3.64 -0.51 -5.38
C GLU A 47 -2.45 0.15 -4.67
N THR A 48 -1.74 -0.57 -3.81
CA THR A 48 -0.48 -0.09 -3.22
C THR A 48 0.58 0.19 -4.27
N LEU A 49 0.79 -0.70 -5.23
CA LEU A 49 1.77 -0.48 -6.30
C LEU A 49 1.36 0.68 -7.20
N ALA A 50 0.08 0.79 -7.57
CA ALA A 50 -0.38 1.93 -8.35
C ALA A 50 -0.23 3.27 -7.58
N ALA A 51 -0.46 3.28 -6.27
CA ALA A 51 -0.18 4.44 -5.40
C ALA A 51 1.30 4.81 -5.42
N VAL A 52 2.19 3.81 -5.37
CA VAL A 52 3.64 4.01 -5.48
C VAL A 52 4.02 4.62 -6.84
N SER A 53 3.40 4.17 -7.95
CA SER A 53 3.63 4.79 -9.28
C SER A 53 3.23 6.27 -9.29
N ILE A 54 2.07 6.62 -8.72
CA ILE A 54 1.60 8.02 -8.63
C ILE A 54 2.58 8.86 -7.81
N MET A 55 3.03 8.36 -6.65
CA MET A 55 4.01 9.08 -5.81
C MET A 55 5.35 9.26 -6.51
N ARG A 56 5.85 8.24 -7.22
CA ARG A 56 7.12 8.36 -7.97
C ARG A 56 7.06 9.41 -9.06
N GLU A 57 5.93 9.52 -9.75
CA GLU A 57 5.73 10.54 -10.80
C GLU A 57 5.59 11.94 -10.21
N HIS A 58 4.75 12.08 -9.18
CA HIS A 58 4.33 13.38 -8.69
C HIS A 58 5.14 13.88 -7.50
N LEU A 59 5.92 13.04 -6.83
CA LEU A 59 6.75 13.32 -5.65
C LEU A 59 8.07 12.51 -5.72
N PRO A 60 8.90 12.68 -6.78
CA PRO A 60 10.06 11.85 -7.07
C PRO A 60 11.18 11.94 -6.02
N GLU A 61 11.17 12.96 -5.16
CA GLU A 61 12.13 13.08 -4.07
C GLU A 61 11.81 12.17 -2.87
N LEU A 62 10.59 11.61 -2.80
CA LEU A 62 10.19 10.75 -1.70
C LEU A 62 10.84 9.37 -1.78
N ARG A 63 11.33 8.93 -0.62
CA ARG A 63 11.80 7.56 -0.39
C ARG A 63 10.64 6.70 0.09
N VAL A 64 10.20 5.79 -0.76
CA VAL A 64 9.11 4.86 -0.52
C VAL A 64 9.68 3.46 -0.38
N ARG A 65 9.35 2.81 0.73
CA ARG A 65 9.60 1.38 0.93
C ARG A 65 8.32 0.60 0.75
N VAL A 66 8.34 -0.46 -0.04
CA VAL A 66 7.18 -1.33 -0.24
C VAL A 66 7.37 -2.64 0.51
N VAL A 67 6.44 -2.97 1.40
CA VAL A 67 6.44 -4.22 2.17
C VAL A 67 5.23 -5.06 1.80
N ASN A 68 5.45 -6.28 1.33
CA ASN A 68 4.37 -7.22 1.06
C ASN A 68 4.29 -8.28 2.17
N VAL A 69 3.08 -8.57 2.63
CA VAL A 69 2.80 -9.53 3.70
C VAL A 69 1.91 -10.66 3.18
N VAL A 70 2.36 -11.90 3.37
CA VAL A 70 1.60 -13.13 3.07
C VAL A 70 1.17 -13.83 4.36
N ASP A 71 2.07 -13.96 5.34
CA ASP A 71 1.78 -14.50 6.67
C ASP A 71 1.56 -13.36 7.67
N LEU A 72 0.29 -13.03 7.94
CA LEU A 72 -0.09 -11.99 8.91
C LEU A 72 0.47 -12.25 10.31
N MET A 73 0.71 -13.52 10.68
CA MET A 73 1.16 -13.84 12.03
C MET A 73 2.61 -13.38 12.26
N LYS A 74 3.36 -13.06 11.20
CA LYS A 74 4.68 -12.41 11.29
C LYS A 74 4.62 -11.03 11.94
N LEU A 75 3.50 -10.32 11.84
CA LEU A 75 3.33 -8.99 12.43
C LEU A 75 3.34 -9.02 13.97
N GLN A 76 2.95 -10.15 14.58
CA GLN A 76 2.96 -10.31 16.04
C GLN A 76 4.37 -10.50 16.59
N PRO A 77 4.66 -10.07 17.84
CA PRO A 77 5.92 -10.39 18.47
C PRO A 77 6.08 -11.90 18.63
N ARG A 78 7.33 -12.40 18.54
CA ARG A 78 7.64 -13.84 18.70
C ARG A 78 7.14 -14.44 20.03
N SER A 79 7.01 -13.62 21.08
CA SER A 79 6.45 -14.04 22.36
C SER A 79 4.94 -14.31 22.33
N ALA A 80 4.21 -13.80 21.33
CA ALA A 80 2.78 -14.01 21.16
C ALA A 80 2.46 -15.11 20.12
N HIS A 81 3.32 -15.32 19.11
CA HIS A 81 3.10 -16.33 18.08
C HIS A 81 4.44 -16.91 17.57
N PRO A 82 4.54 -18.23 17.29
CA PRO A 82 5.78 -18.87 16.84
C PRO A 82 6.33 -18.30 15.51
N HIS A 83 5.46 -17.81 14.63
CA HIS A 83 5.87 -17.17 13.38
C HIS A 83 6.25 -15.69 13.55
N GLY A 84 5.97 -15.11 14.72
CA GLY A 84 6.14 -13.69 14.97
C GLY A 84 7.58 -13.23 14.79
N LEU A 85 7.75 -12.06 14.18
CA LEU A 85 9.05 -11.43 14.04
C LEU A 85 9.57 -10.97 15.41
N SER A 86 10.89 -10.98 15.59
CA SER A 86 11.54 -10.20 16.65
C SER A 86 11.31 -8.70 16.45
N GLU A 87 11.55 -7.89 17.49
CA GLU A 87 11.44 -6.42 17.37
C GLU A 87 12.40 -5.88 16.30
N VAL A 88 13.64 -6.35 16.28
CA VAL A 88 14.66 -5.91 15.29
C VAL A 88 14.23 -6.23 13.85
N GLU A 89 13.69 -7.42 13.61
CA GLU A 89 13.19 -7.80 12.28
C GLU A 89 11.98 -6.95 11.87
N PHE A 90 11.06 -6.67 12.79
CA PHE A 90 9.90 -5.81 12.53
C PHE A 90 10.34 -4.38 12.22
N ASP A 91 11.21 -3.80 13.06
CA ASP A 91 11.73 -2.44 12.90
C ASP A 91 12.58 -2.29 11.63
N THR A 92 13.26 -3.35 11.19
CA THR A 92 13.96 -3.36 9.90
C THR A 92 12.99 -3.18 8.72
N LEU A 93 11.78 -3.73 8.81
CA LEU A 93 10.77 -3.64 7.76
C LEU A 93 9.99 -2.32 7.83
N PHE A 94 9.47 -2.00 9.02
CA PHE A 94 8.50 -0.93 9.24
C PHE A 94 9.07 0.34 9.86
N THR A 95 10.37 0.36 10.16
CA THR A 95 11.06 1.41 10.92
C THR A 95 10.49 1.58 12.34
N THR A 96 11.03 2.53 13.11
CA THR A 96 10.56 2.86 14.46
C THR A 96 9.72 4.13 14.53
N ALA A 97 9.67 4.92 13.46
CA ALA A 97 9.01 6.24 13.47
C ALA A 97 8.41 6.68 12.12
N THR A 98 8.74 6.03 11.00
CA THR A 98 8.21 6.41 9.69
C THR A 98 6.72 6.04 9.59
N PRO A 99 5.87 6.91 9.02
CA PRO A 99 4.49 6.56 8.68
C PRO A 99 4.36 5.29 7.85
N VAL A 100 3.45 4.40 8.23
CA VAL A 100 3.13 3.17 7.50
C VAL A 100 1.69 3.25 6.99
N ILE A 101 1.50 3.20 5.68
CA ILE A 101 0.18 3.04 5.06
C ILE A 101 0.02 1.56 4.71
N PHE A 102 -0.87 0.87 5.41
CA PHE A 102 -1.07 -0.56 5.27
C PHE A 102 -2.40 -0.83 4.53
N ALA A 103 -2.34 -1.30 3.29
CA ALA A 103 -3.49 -1.75 2.53
C ALA A 103 -3.80 -3.23 2.83
N PHE A 104 -5.00 -3.53 3.29
CA PHE A 104 -5.39 -4.86 3.77
C PHE A 104 -6.71 -5.34 3.18
N HIS A 105 -6.79 -6.62 2.81
CA HIS A 105 -8.02 -7.19 2.22
C HIS A 105 -9.16 -7.34 3.23
N GLY A 106 -8.86 -7.41 4.53
CA GLY A 106 -9.85 -7.57 5.60
C GLY A 106 -10.03 -6.30 6.43
N TYR A 107 -10.59 -6.47 7.64
CA TYR A 107 -10.84 -5.36 8.55
C TYR A 107 -9.55 -4.74 9.11
N PRO A 108 -9.40 -3.41 9.04
CA PRO A 108 -8.25 -2.68 9.58
C PRO A 108 -7.91 -3.00 11.05
N THR A 109 -8.95 -3.26 11.87
CA THR A 109 -8.83 -3.55 13.30
C THR A 109 -7.95 -4.76 13.61
N LEU A 110 -7.90 -5.75 12.72
CA LEU A 110 -7.04 -6.92 12.90
C LEU A 110 -5.57 -6.52 12.85
N ILE A 111 -5.14 -5.69 11.89
CA ILE A 111 -3.74 -5.28 11.76
C ILE A 111 -3.31 -4.50 13.01
N HIS A 112 -4.13 -3.55 13.47
CA HIS A 112 -3.86 -2.82 14.71
C HIS A 112 -3.74 -3.77 15.92
N ARG A 113 -4.60 -4.79 16.01
CA ARG A 113 -4.52 -5.81 17.06
C ARG A 113 -3.25 -6.65 16.97
N LEU A 114 -2.73 -6.93 15.78
CA LEU A 114 -1.50 -7.72 15.61
C LEU A 114 -0.24 -6.89 15.90
N THR A 115 -0.30 -5.56 15.71
CA THR A 115 0.86 -4.67 15.82
C THR A 115 0.90 -3.80 17.07
N TYR A 116 -0.12 -3.78 17.93
CA TYR A 116 -0.22 -2.88 19.10
C TYR A 116 0.96 -2.88 20.10
N ARG A 117 1.85 -3.88 20.06
CA ARG A 117 3.05 -3.95 20.92
C ARG A 117 4.35 -3.54 20.21
N ARG A 118 4.28 -3.18 18.92
CA ARG A 118 5.45 -2.86 18.10
C ARG A 118 5.86 -1.41 18.27
N ASN A 119 7.16 -1.12 18.23
CA ASN A 119 7.69 0.23 18.48
C ASN A 119 7.04 1.34 17.63
N ASN A 120 6.70 1.04 16.38
CA ASN A 120 6.12 2.00 15.44
C ASN A 120 4.58 1.92 15.31
N HIS A 121 3.88 1.25 16.23
CA HIS A 121 2.46 0.95 16.06
C HIS A 121 1.56 2.19 15.90
N ASP A 122 1.94 3.30 16.53
CA ASP A 122 1.20 4.58 16.45
C ASP A 122 1.21 5.20 15.05
N ASN A 123 2.22 4.87 14.24
CA ASN A 123 2.35 5.35 12.86
C ASN A 123 1.81 4.36 11.83
N ILE A 124 1.20 3.24 12.25
CA ILE A 124 0.56 2.28 11.36
C ILE A 124 -0.88 2.71 11.11
N HIS A 125 -1.17 3.06 9.86
CA HIS A 125 -2.51 3.44 9.41
C HIS A 125 -3.00 2.48 8.36
N VAL A 126 -4.12 1.85 8.66
CA VAL A 126 -4.59 0.71 7.89
C VAL A 126 -5.83 1.11 7.08
N ARG A 127 -5.78 0.86 5.77
CA ARG A 127 -6.95 0.89 4.88
C ARG A 127 -7.33 -0.54 4.54
N GLY A 128 -8.61 -0.84 4.56
CA GLY A 128 -9.12 -2.17 4.29
C GLY A 128 -10.64 -2.16 4.22
N TYR A 129 -11.25 -3.33 4.36
CA TYR A 129 -12.71 -3.43 4.27
C TYR A 129 -13.39 -2.66 5.42
N ASN A 130 -14.33 -1.79 5.06
CA ASN A 130 -15.06 -0.88 5.95
C ASN A 130 -16.58 -1.08 5.84
N GLU A 131 -17.04 -2.28 5.47
CA GLU A 131 -18.47 -2.61 5.30
C GLU A 131 -19.19 -1.84 4.19
N GLU A 132 -18.44 -1.22 3.27
CA GLU A 132 -19.00 -0.49 2.15
C GLU A 132 -18.94 -1.35 0.88
N GLY A 133 -20.09 -1.49 0.20
CA GLY A 133 -20.18 -2.29 -1.00
C GLY A 133 -21.56 -2.30 -1.63
N THR A 134 -21.60 -2.37 -2.95
CA THR A 134 -22.83 -2.48 -3.75
C THR A 134 -22.52 -3.11 -5.10
N ILE A 135 -23.52 -3.27 -5.97
CA ILE A 135 -23.30 -3.63 -7.37
C ILE A 135 -22.67 -2.42 -8.08
N THR A 136 -21.36 -2.48 -8.28
CA THR A 136 -20.58 -1.42 -8.92
C THR A 136 -19.35 -2.00 -9.66
N THR A 137 -18.49 -1.15 -10.19
CA THR A 137 -17.27 -1.55 -10.90
C THR A 137 -16.16 -2.00 -9.95
N PRO A 138 -15.20 -2.83 -10.40
CA PRO A 138 -14.14 -3.36 -9.53
C PRO A 138 -13.32 -2.31 -8.77
N PHE A 139 -12.92 -1.21 -9.41
CA PHE A 139 -12.19 -0.13 -8.72
C PHE A 139 -13.11 0.71 -7.83
N ASP A 140 -14.38 0.89 -8.20
CA ASP A 140 -15.31 1.60 -7.31
C ASP A 140 -15.50 0.87 -5.97
N MET A 141 -15.45 -0.48 -5.96
CA MET A 141 -15.44 -1.24 -4.71
C MET A 141 -14.26 -0.89 -3.79
N THR A 142 -13.08 -0.56 -4.32
CA THR A 142 -11.93 -0.12 -3.50
C THR A 142 -12.08 1.33 -3.09
N VAL A 143 -12.66 2.18 -3.94
CA VAL A 143 -12.98 3.59 -3.63
C VAL A 143 -13.97 3.71 -2.49
N LEU A 144 -15.03 2.91 -2.49
CA LEU A 144 -16.03 2.87 -1.40
C LEU A 144 -15.41 2.53 -0.03
N ASN A 145 -14.31 1.79 -0.02
CA ASN A 145 -13.60 1.40 1.19
C ASN A 145 -12.35 2.26 1.46
N GLU A 146 -12.15 3.35 0.70
CA GLU A 146 -10.96 4.22 0.76
C GLU A 146 -9.62 3.44 0.67
N LEU A 147 -9.64 2.31 -0.05
CA LEU A 147 -8.52 1.38 -0.25
C LEU A 147 -7.83 1.58 -1.60
N ASP A 148 -8.46 2.33 -2.51
CA ASP A 148 -7.91 2.59 -3.83
C ASP A 148 -6.63 3.43 -3.79
N ARG A 149 -5.86 3.36 -4.88
CA ARG A 149 -4.59 4.07 -5.05
C ARG A 149 -4.66 5.57 -4.74
N PHE A 150 -5.78 6.26 -4.99
CA PHE A 150 -5.87 7.70 -4.73
C PHE A 150 -5.97 7.98 -3.23
N HIS A 151 -6.85 7.27 -2.52
CA HIS A 151 -6.93 7.38 -1.06
C HIS A 151 -5.65 6.93 -0.35
N LEU A 152 -4.94 5.94 -0.88
CA LEU A 152 -3.64 5.51 -0.35
C LEU A 152 -2.59 6.62 -0.45
N VAL A 153 -2.48 7.30 -1.60
CA VAL A 153 -1.55 8.44 -1.77
C VAL A 153 -1.95 9.62 -0.88
N ILE A 154 -3.24 9.96 -0.83
CA ILE A 154 -3.75 11.02 0.06
C ILE A 154 -3.38 10.70 1.51
N SER A 155 -3.60 9.46 1.95
CA SER A 155 -3.30 9.02 3.32
C SER A 155 -1.81 9.14 3.63
N ALA A 156 -0.93 8.81 2.67
CA ALA A 156 0.51 8.98 2.80
C ALA A 156 0.89 10.46 2.96
N ILE A 157 0.38 11.33 2.08
CA ILE A 157 0.68 12.78 2.07
C ILE A 157 0.30 13.44 3.39
N GLU A 158 -0.88 13.11 3.93
CA GLU A 158 -1.40 13.68 5.18
C GLU A 158 -0.55 13.36 6.42
N ARG A 159 0.28 12.30 6.35
CA ARG A 159 1.06 11.80 7.48
C ARG A 159 2.55 12.07 7.35
N MET A 160 3.01 12.38 6.15
CA MET A 160 4.40 12.75 5.92
C MET A 160 4.64 14.23 6.23
N PRO A 161 5.68 14.57 7.01
CA PRO A 161 6.02 15.97 7.29
C PRO A 161 6.59 16.74 6.09
N ARG A 162 6.93 16.08 4.97
CA ARG A 162 7.75 16.64 3.88
C ARG A 162 7.16 16.48 2.47
N THR A 163 5.91 16.92 2.25
CA THR A 163 5.34 16.92 0.89
C THR A 163 5.17 18.33 0.30
N GLY A 164 5.18 19.37 1.13
CA GLY A 164 5.10 20.79 0.72
C GLY A 164 3.91 21.10 -0.21
N ASP A 165 4.02 22.19 -0.97
CA ASP A 165 2.96 22.61 -1.90
C ASP A 165 2.70 21.55 -3.00
N ARG A 166 3.71 20.75 -3.35
CA ARG A 166 3.58 19.70 -4.36
C ARG A 166 2.65 18.58 -3.88
N GLY A 167 2.79 18.17 -2.62
CA GLY A 167 1.88 17.23 -1.97
C GLY A 167 0.46 17.75 -1.88
N LEU A 168 0.28 19.01 -1.46
CA LEU A 168 -1.05 19.62 -1.38
C LEU A 168 -1.75 19.71 -2.74
N ARG A 169 -1.01 20.08 -3.80
CA ARG A 169 -1.55 20.07 -5.17
C ARG A 169 -1.93 18.68 -5.61
N LEU A 170 -1.10 17.66 -5.35
CA LEU A 170 -1.40 16.28 -5.69
C LEU A 170 -2.64 15.79 -4.94
N GLN A 171 -2.76 16.08 -3.65
CA GLN A 171 -3.93 15.72 -2.85
C GLN A 171 -5.22 16.30 -3.43
N ALA A 172 -5.20 17.58 -3.85
CA ALA A 172 -6.33 18.21 -4.51
C ALA A 172 -6.67 17.53 -5.86
N GLN A 173 -5.66 17.28 -6.69
CA GLN A 173 -5.83 16.57 -7.97
C GLN A 173 -6.45 15.18 -7.79
N LEU A 174 -6.01 14.43 -6.78
CA LEU A 174 -6.55 13.10 -6.50
C LEU A 174 -7.99 13.14 -5.95
N ARG A 175 -8.34 14.17 -5.18
CA ARG A 175 -9.74 14.40 -4.77
C ARG A 175 -10.62 14.73 -5.98
N ASP A 176 -10.13 15.54 -6.92
CA ASP A 176 -10.83 15.81 -8.18
C ASP A 176 -10.99 14.53 -9.03
N LYS A 177 -9.97 13.66 -9.05
CA LYS A 177 -10.02 12.36 -9.71
C LYS A 177 -11.07 11.42 -9.13
N LEU A 178 -11.29 11.42 -7.82
CA LEU A 178 -12.37 10.67 -7.18
C LEU A 178 -13.76 11.18 -7.62
N LEU A 179 -13.92 12.49 -7.79
CA LEU A 179 -15.16 13.08 -8.31
C LEU A 179 -15.36 12.74 -9.81
N GLU A 180 -14.28 12.73 -10.59
CA GLU A 180 -14.29 12.30 -11.99
C GLU A 180 -14.73 10.83 -12.10
N HIS A 181 -14.08 9.94 -11.33
CA HIS A 181 -14.40 8.51 -11.24
C HIS A 181 -15.89 8.28 -10.95
N HIS A 182 -16.42 8.95 -9.91
CA HIS A 182 -17.81 8.85 -9.52
C HIS A 182 -18.78 9.16 -10.69
N ARG A 183 -18.46 10.17 -11.51
CA ARG A 183 -19.27 10.51 -12.70
C ARG A 183 -19.08 9.48 -13.82
N TYR A 184 -17.84 9.09 -14.07
CA TYR A 184 -17.46 8.19 -15.16
C TYR A 184 -18.17 6.84 -15.05
N ILE A 185 -18.10 6.16 -13.91
CA ILE A 185 -18.69 4.82 -13.75
C ILE A 185 -20.21 4.83 -13.92
N ARG A 186 -20.88 5.91 -13.54
CA ARG A 186 -22.35 6.06 -13.67
C ARG A 186 -22.75 6.30 -15.12
N GLN A 187 -21.91 6.97 -15.88
CA GLN A 187 -22.15 7.25 -17.29
C GLN A 187 -21.78 6.06 -18.19
N HIS A 188 -20.70 5.35 -17.88
CA HIS A 188 -20.09 4.36 -18.77
C HIS A 188 -20.27 2.91 -18.30
N GLY A 189 -20.56 2.67 -17.03
CA GLY A 189 -20.70 1.32 -16.46
C GLY A 189 -19.38 0.54 -16.36
N GLU A 190 -18.24 1.21 -16.54
CA GLU A 190 -16.91 0.63 -16.44
C GLU A 190 -15.93 1.60 -15.77
N ASP A 191 -14.83 1.07 -15.22
CA ASP A 191 -13.80 1.89 -14.58
C ASP A 191 -13.07 2.79 -15.59
N MET A 192 -12.53 3.91 -15.09
CA MET A 192 -11.78 4.86 -15.93
C MET A 192 -10.66 4.16 -16.72
N PRO A 193 -10.37 4.56 -17.98
CA PRO A 193 -9.36 3.91 -18.79
C PRO A 193 -7.98 3.89 -18.13
N GLU A 194 -7.62 4.95 -17.41
CA GLU A 194 -6.35 5.02 -16.66
C GLU A 194 -6.23 3.99 -15.53
N ILE A 195 -7.35 3.51 -14.99
CA ILE A 195 -7.37 2.44 -13.98
C ILE A 195 -7.26 1.08 -14.66
N ARG A 196 -8.09 0.83 -15.69
CA ARG A 196 -8.13 -0.46 -16.40
C ARG A 196 -6.86 -0.77 -17.18
N ASN A 197 -6.26 0.26 -17.77
CA ASN A 197 -5.09 0.14 -18.62
C ASN A 197 -3.78 0.41 -17.85
N TRP A 198 -3.85 0.61 -16.53
CA TRP A 198 -2.65 0.77 -15.73
C TRP A 198 -1.82 -0.52 -15.76
N ILE A 199 -0.53 -0.35 -15.99
CA ILE A 199 0.48 -1.40 -15.97
C ILE A 199 1.64 -0.88 -15.13
N TRP A 200 2.27 -1.75 -14.34
CA TRP A 200 3.49 -1.41 -13.64
C TRP A 200 4.60 -1.10 -14.65
N ASN A 201 4.97 0.17 -14.77
CA ASN A 201 6.05 0.62 -15.64
C ASN A 201 7.32 0.80 -14.80
N ASP A 202 8.23 -0.17 -14.91
CA ASP A 202 9.54 -0.08 -14.29
C ASP A 202 10.46 0.77 -15.17
N ALA A 203 10.57 2.06 -14.86
CA ALA A 203 11.57 2.92 -15.48
C ALA A 203 12.99 2.68 -14.92
N GLY A 204 13.26 1.54 -14.24
CA GLY A 204 14.52 1.34 -13.52
C GLY A 204 15.08 -0.08 -13.43
N VAL A 205 14.29 -1.14 -13.25
CA VAL A 205 14.81 -2.52 -13.10
C VAL A 205 13.77 -3.53 -13.58
N SER A 206 13.97 -4.13 -14.76
CA SER A 206 13.21 -5.33 -15.15
C SER A 206 13.50 -6.50 -14.20
N PRO A 207 12.53 -7.39 -13.93
CA PRO A 207 12.74 -8.60 -13.13
C PRO A 207 13.76 -9.57 -13.75
#